data_AF-A0A954XNQ7-F1
#
_entry.id   AF-A0A954XNQ7-F1
#
_cell.length_a   1.000
_cell.length_b   1.000
_cell.length_c   1.000
_cell.angle_alpha   90.00
_cell.angle_beta   90.00
_cell.angle_gamma   90.00
#
_symmetry.space_group_name_H-M   'P 1'
#
loop_
_entity.id
_entity.type
_entity.pdbx_description
1 polymer ?
#
loop_
_entity_poly.entity_id
_entity_poly.type
_entity_poly.pdbx_seq_one_letter_code
_entity_poly.pdbx_strand_id
1 'polypeptide(L)'
;MKGLPPIRIRAINNEPVLGEGDYVLYWMIAFRRAHYNFSLQRAVEWAQKLKKPLVILEALRCDYPWASDRLHRFVIEGMADNAQHFAKKDVRYYAYLEPNCGDGKGLLKHLASRACVVVSDDFPCFFLPRMVEAAARRLQVKLEVVDSNGLLPMRFAEKVFARAFDFRRFLQKSLLSHLAEMPLSDPLSRVKLPTLRELPQSVAKRWPSSSPAELLVARDRIQSFPIDHTVVPTEVRGGSQAATKALDDFLRHKLSHYESGRNQPEQEVTSGLSPYLHFGHVSAHQVFDALSRLEDWTPGKIQGKPTGSSQGWWGTSPAAESYLDELITWRELGYNMCWQRPDYDQYESLPEWAQRTLQEHASDHRSYIYSREQFESALTHDPLWNAAQSQLVREGRIHNYLRMLWGKKILEWTSSPREALGFMIELNNKYALDGRNPNSYSGIFWVLGRYDRAWGPERPVFGKIRYMSSENTARKVRVKEYIQRYCELENRKGLDVG
;
A
#
# COMPACT_ATOMS: atom_id res chain seq x y z
N MET A 1 -17.34 -25.11 -6.38
CA MET A 1 -16.77 -23.80 -5.98
C MET A 1 -17.04 -22.82 -7.10
N LYS A 2 -17.58 -21.63 -6.81
CA LYS A 2 -17.69 -20.55 -7.80
C LYS A 2 -16.24 -20.13 -8.12
N GLY A 3 -15.83 -20.23 -9.38
CA GLY A 3 -14.47 -19.91 -9.81
C GLY A 3 -14.15 -18.42 -9.60
N LEU A 4 -12.87 -18.05 -9.60
CA LEU A 4 -12.47 -16.64 -9.54
C LEU A 4 -13.12 -15.78 -10.64
N PRO A 5 -13.48 -14.51 -10.34
CA PRO A 5 -13.97 -13.58 -11.34
C PRO A 5 -12.96 -13.36 -12.48
N PRO A 6 -13.29 -13.65 -13.75
CA PRO A 6 -12.35 -13.55 -14.85
C PRO A 6 -11.74 -12.15 -15.03
N ILE A 7 -12.48 -11.10 -14.68
CA ILE A 7 -12.01 -9.70 -14.75
C ILE A 7 -10.77 -9.43 -13.90
N ARG A 8 -10.58 -10.21 -12.82
CA ARG A 8 -9.42 -10.09 -11.92
C ARG A 8 -8.21 -10.83 -12.44
N ILE A 9 -8.32 -11.66 -13.48
CA ILE A 9 -7.23 -12.49 -14.00
C ILE A 9 -6.73 -11.90 -15.32
N ARG A 10 -5.40 -11.83 -15.48
CA ARG A 10 -4.76 -11.40 -16.72
C ARG A 10 -3.58 -12.30 -17.03
N ALA A 11 -3.61 -12.95 -18.19
CA ALA A 11 -2.41 -13.57 -18.75
C ALA A 11 -1.52 -12.46 -19.32
N ILE A 12 -0.23 -12.46 -18.97
CA ILE A 12 0.70 -11.40 -19.37
C ILE A 12 1.80 -11.88 -20.32
N ASN A 13 1.75 -13.16 -20.70
CA ASN A 13 2.46 -13.72 -21.83
C ASN A 13 1.53 -14.70 -22.60
N ASN A 14 1.97 -15.12 -23.78
CA ASN A 14 1.25 -16.07 -24.64
C ASN A 14 1.77 -17.52 -24.48
N GLU A 15 2.53 -17.78 -23.43
CA GLU A 15 3.11 -19.09 -23.17
C GLU A 15 2.04 -20.10 -22.71
N PRO A 16 2.23 -21.41 -23.02
CA PRO A 16 1.28 -22.43 -22.63
C PRO A 16 1.36 -22.77 -21.14
N VAL A 17 0.32 -23.44 -20.63
CA VAL A 17 0.42 -24.20 -19.38
C VAL A 17 1.19 -25.48 -19.67
N LEU A 18 2.23 -25.77 -18.90
CA LEU A 18 3.08 -26.94 -19.08
C LEU A 18 2.58 -28.09 -18.19
N GLY A 19 1.79 -29.01 -18.76
CA GLY A 19 1.22 -30.14 -17.99
C GLY A 19 2.26 -31.03 -17.30
N GLU A 20 3.43 -31.16 -17.90
CA GLU A 20 4.56 -31.96 -17.38
C GLU A 20 5.36 -31.25 -16.28
N GLY A 21 5.06 -29.98 -15.97
CA GLY A 21 5.71 -29.27 -14.86
C GLY A 21 5.54 -29.99 -13.51
N ASP A 22 6.45 -29.73 -12.58
CA ASP A 22 6.52 -30.38 -11.27
C ASP A 22 5.50 -29.81 -10.29
N TYR A 23 5.15 -28.51 -10.41
CA TYR A 23 4.28 -27.79 -9.47
C TYR A 23 3.63 -26.56 -10.11
N VAL A 24 2.62 -26.00 -9.44
CA VAL A 24 2.16 -24.62 -9.66
C VAL A 24 2.99 -23.67 -8.82
N LEU A 25 3.42 -22.55 -9.41
CA LEU A 25 4.20 -21.53 -8.71
C LEU A 25 3.37 -20.28 -8.46
N TYR A 26 3.16 -19.92 -7.20
CA TYR A 26 2.67 -18.60 -6.82
C TYR A 26 3.85 -17.71 -6.46
N TRP A 27 4.12 -16.70 -7.29
CA TRP A 27 5.09 -15.65 -7.04
C TRP A 27 4.43 -14.47 -6.32
N MET A 28 4.50 -14.50 -5.00
CA MET A 28 3.90 -13.52 -4.09
C MET A 28 4.79 -12.28 -4.00
N ILE A 29 4.27 -11.12 -4.42
CA ILE A 29 5.06 -9.87 -4.50
C ILE A 29 4.41 -8.68 -3.80
N ALA A 30 3.07 -8.65 -3.74
CA ALA A 30 2.28 -7.54 -3.21
C ALA A 30 1.24 -7.99 -2.19
N PHE A 31 0.66 -9.18 -2.34
CA PHE A 31 -0.39 -9.68 -1.44
C PHE A 31 0.18 -10.69 -0.46
N ARG A 32 1.02 -10.18 0.46
CA ARG A 32 1.81 -10.96 1.43
C ARG A 32 0.97 -11.50 2.59
N ARG A 33 -0.06 -12.29 2.27
CA ARG A 33 -0.99 -12.90 3.21
C ARG A 33 -1.60 -14.18 2.66
N ALA A 34 -2.00 -15.07 3.56
CA ALA A 34 -2.76 -16.28 3.22
C ALA A 34 -4.27 -16.03 3.08
N HIS A 35 -4.82 -15.04 3.77
CA HIS A 35 -6.27 -14.82 3.87
C HIS A 35 -6.78 -13.77 2.87
N TYR A 36 -8.00 -13.96 2.36
CA TYR A 36 -8.65 -13.03 1.43
C TYR A 36 -7.73 -12.59 0.27
N ASN A 37 -7.17 -13.58 -0.42
CA ASN A 37 -6.15 -13.41 -1.45
C ASN A 37 -6.57 -14.14 -2.74
N PHE A 38 -6.97 -13.38 -3.76
CA PHE A 38 -7.34 -13.96 -5.07
C PHE A 38 -6.16 -14.62 -5.79
N SER A 39 -4.94 -14.08 -5.69
CA SER A 39 -3.76 -14.69 -6.33
C SER A 39 -3.49 -16.08 -5.76
N LEU A 40 -3.51 -16.21 -4.43
CA LEU A 40 -3.36 -17.51 -3.78
C LEU A 40 -4.51 -18.45 -4.16
N GLN A 41 -5.76 -17.96 -4.13
CA GLN A 41 -6.91 -18.76 -4.53
C GLN A 41 -6.78 -19.25 -5.98
N ARG A 42 -6.27 -18.42 -6.90
CA ARG A 42 -6.03 -18.80 -8.28
C ARG A 42 -4.93 -19.84 -8.43
N ALA A 43 -3.86 -19.71 -7.65
CA ALA A 43 -2.81 -20.72 -7.62
C ALA A 43 -3.33 -22.07 -7.09
N VAL A 44 -4.21 -22.05 -6.10
CA VAL A 44 -4.90 -23.25 -5.59
C VAL A 44 -5.81 -23.87 -6.65
N GLU A 45 -6.60 -23.08 -7.38
CA GLU A 45 -7.44 -23.58 -8.49
C GLU A 45 -6.60 -24.31 -9.54
N TRP A 46 -5.45 -23.74 -9.92
CA TRP A 46 -4.51 -24.39 -10.84
C TRP A 46 -3.94 -25.69 -10.26
N ALA A 47 -3.53 -25.68 -8.99
CA ALA A 47 -2.94 -26.84 -8.33
C ALA A 47 -3.95 -28.00 -8.26
N GLN A 48 -5.22 -27.71 -7.94
CA GLN A 48 -6.30 -28.69 -7.95
C GLN A 48 -6.60 -29.21 -9.37
N LYS A 49 -6.72 -28.30 -10.34
CA LYS A 49 -7.02 -28.65 -11.73
C LYS A 49 -5.95 -29.57 -12.34
N LEU A 50 -4.67 -29.26 -12.07
CA LEU A 50 -3.53 -30.00 -12.61
C LEU A 50 -3.13 -31.20 -11.74
N LYS A 51 -3.70 -31.32 -10.52
CA LYS A 51 -3.29 -32.30 -9.50
C LYS A 51 -1.79 -32.22 -9.22
N LYS A 52 -1.28 -31.01 -9.05
CA LYS A 52 0.13 -30.73 -8.80
C LYS A 52 0.32 -30.03 -7.45
N PRO A 53 1.50 -30.16 -6.81
CA PRO A 53 1.85 -29.35 -5.66
C PRO A 53 1.78 -27.84 -5.93
N LEU A 54 1.65 -27.06 -4.85
CA LEU A 54 1.76 -25.61 -4.89
C LEU A 54 3.03 -25.14 -4.18
N VAL A 55 3.87 -24.41 -4.90
CA VAL A 55 5.03 -23.69 -4.37
C VAL A 55 4.70 -22.20 -4.29
N ILE A 56 4.92 -21.59 -3.13
CA ILE A 56 4.72 -20.16 -2.90
C ILE A 56 6.09 -19.51 -2.71
N LEU A 57 6.55 -18.76 -3.71
CA LEU A 57 7.77 -17.97 -3.64
C LEU A 57 7.44 -16.59 -3.09
N GLU A 58 8.03 -16.24 -1.95
CA GLU A 58 8.06 -14.88 -1.43
C GLU A 58 9.52 -14.45 -1.30
N ALA A 59 9.94 -13.50 -2.15
CA ALA A 59 11.30 -13.00 -2.17
C ALA A 59 11.36 -11.55 -1.66
N LEU A 60 12.43 -11.23 -0.94
CA LEU A 60 12.79 -9.87 -0.53
C LEU A 60 14.18 -9.54 -1.07
N ARG A 61 14.23 -8.61 -2.01
CA ARG A 61 15.45 -8.09 -2.64
C ARG A 61 15.99 -6.88 -1.88
N CYS A 62 17.28 -6.56 -2.01
CA CYS A 62 17.88 -5.41 -1.31
C CYS A 62 18.00 -4.15 -2.17
N ASP A 63 17.95 -4.25 -3.49
CA ASP A 63 18.21 -3.17 -4.44
C ASP A 63 16.93 -2.46 -4.95
N TYR A 64 15.86 -2.44 -4.15
CA TYR A 64 14.67 -1.65 -4.50
C TYR A 64 14.76 -0.21 -3.98
N PRO A 65 14.16 0.78 -4.66
CA PRO A 65 14.20 2.17 -4.20
C PRO A 65 13.68 2.32 -2.77
N TRP A 66 14.41 3.06 -1.95
CA TRP A 66 14.12 3.30 -0.52
C TRP A 66 14.19 2.07 0.39
N ALA A 67 14.80 0.97 -0.05
CA ALA A 67 15.12 -0.16 0.81
C ALA A 67 15.86 0.32 2.08
N SER A 68 15.28 0.03 3.24
CA SER A 68 15.82 0.44 4.54
C SER A 68 15.49 -0.57 5.63
N ASP A 69 16.16 -0.44 6.78
CA ASP A 69 15.91 -1.29 7.96
C ASP A 69 14.43 -1.33 8.32
N ARG A 70 13.76 -0.16 8.31
CA ARG A 70 12.33 -0.05 8.59
C ARG A 70 11.48 -0.94 7.68
N LEU A 71 11.64 -0.80 6.37
CA LEU A 71 10.80 -1.50 5.41
C LEU A 71 11.16 -2.99 5.36
N HIS A 72 12.45 -3.32 5.37
CA HIS A 72 12.91 -4.71 5.36
C HIS A 72 12.42 -5.45 6.61
N ARG A 73 12.58 -4.87 7.80
CA ARG A 73 12.10 -5.50 9.04
C ARG A 73 10.60 -5.76 8.98
N PHE A 74 9.81 -4.78 8.53
CA PHE A 74 8.35 -4.91 8.43
C PHE A 74 7.93 -6.04 7.46
N VAL A 75 8.64 -6.21 6.34
CA VAL A 75 8.37 -7.32 5.40
C VAL A 75 8.82 -8.67 5.96
N ILE A 76 10.01 -8.75 6.59
CA ILE A 76 10.53 -10.00 7.16
C ILE A 76 9.60 -10.52 8.29
N GLU A 77 9.07 -9.61 9.12
CA GLU A 77 8.07 -9.98 10.14
C GLU A 77 6.81 -10.59 9.50
N GLY A 78 6.36 -10.08 8.35
CA GLY A 78 5.26 -10.69 7.60
C GLY A 78 5.59 -12.01 6.92
N MET A 79 6.81 -12.16 6.41
CA MET A 79 7.31 -13.43 5.91
C MET A 79 7.34 -14.50 7.01
N ALA A 80 7.68 -14.13 8.25
CA ALA A 80 7.66 -15.04 9.38
C ALA A 80 6.23 -15.53 9.71
N ASP A 81 5.23 -14.64 9.67
CA ASP A 81 3.82 -15.00 9.81
C ASP A 81 3.37 -15.97 8.70
N ASN A 82 3.71 -15.69 7.44
CA ASN A 82 3.41 -16.57 6.32
C ASN A 82 4.09 -17.94 6.49
N ALA A 83 5.37 -17.97 6.88
CA ALA A 83 6.11 -19.20 7.11
C ALA A 83 5.44 -20.08 8.19
N GLN A 84 5.01 -19.48 9.30
CA GLN A 84 4.29 -20.18 10.37
C GLN A 84 2.92 -20.70 9.92
N HIS A 85 2.18 -19.91 9.14
CA HIS A 85 0.88 -20.30 8.61
C HIS A 85 1.01 -21.46 7.62
N PHE A 86 1.87 -21.33 6.61
CA PHE A 86 2.01 -22.31 5.54
C PHE A 86 2.69 -23.61 5.97
N ALA A 87 3.49 -23.62 7.05
CA ALA A 87 4.05 -24.85 7.62
C ALA A 87 2.98 -25.86 8.08
N LYS A 88 1.73 -25.42 8.27
CA LYS A 88 0.58 -26.25 8.69
C LYS A 88 -0.33 -26.64 7.52
N LYS A 89 0.08 -26.40 6.27
CA LYS A 89 -0.74 -26.57 5.06
C LYS A 89 0.00 -27.45 4.05
N ASP A 90 -0.75 -28.06 3.13
CA ASP A 90 -0.20 -28.89 2.04
C ASP A 90 0.41 -28.05 0.90
N VAL A 91 1.28 -27.08 1.24
CA VAL A 91 1.96 -26.20 0.29
C VAL A 91 3.42 -26.04 0.66
N ARG A 92 4.27 -25.75 -0.32
CA ARG A 92 5.68 -25.44 -0.07
C ARG A 92 5.88 -23.93 -0.11
N TYR A 93 6.01 -23.31 1.05
CA TYR A 93 6.40 -21.90 1.15
C TYR A 93 7.93 -21.77 1.04
N TYR A 94 8.38 -20.84 0.20
CA TYR A 94 9.78 -20.57 -0.13
C TYR A 94 10.07 -19.09 0.11
N ALA A 95 10.49 -18.79 1.35
CA ALA A 95 10.92 -17.45 1.75
C ALA A 95 12.37 -17.25 1.36
N TYR A 96 12.66 -16.31 0.47
CA TYR A 96 14.03 -15.98 0.09
C TYR A 96 14.36 -14.54 0.49
N LEU A 97 15.35 -14.39 1.38
CA LEU A 97 15.97 -13.10 1.68
C LEU A 97 17.24 -12.98 0.83
N GLU A 98 17.32 -11.95 0.00
CA GLU A 98 18.52 -11.67 -0.78
C GLU A 98 19.63 -11.14 0.13
N PRO A 99 20.78 -11.81 0.27
CA PRO A 99 21.85 -11.34 1.17
C PRO A 99 22.58 -10.13 0.59
N ASN A 100 22.91 -10.15 -0.70
CA ASN A 100 23.53 -9.03 -1.41
C ASN A 100 22.79 -8.72 -2.71
N CYS A 101 22.85 -7.45 -3.14
CA CYS A 101 22.21 -6.99 -4.37
C CYS A 101 22.56 -7.88 -5.57
N GLY A 102 21.54 -8.53 -6.14
CA GLY A 102 21.67 -9.37 -7.32
C GLY A 102 21.86 -10.87 -7.04
N ASP A 103 22.01 -11.29 -5.78
CA ASP A 103 22.10 -12.71 -5.42
C ASP A 103 20.83 -13.47 -5.80
N GLY A 104 19.66 -12.82 -5.77
CA GLY A 104 18.37 -13.40 -6.19
C GLY A 104 18.21 -13.55 -7.70
N LYS A 105 19.17 -13.04 -8.51
CA LYS A 105 19.06 -13.02 -9.97
C LYS A 105 18.91 -14.42 -10.54
N GLY A 106 17.78 -14.66 -11.20
CA GLY A 106 17.48 -15.91 -11.89
C GLY A 106 16.66 -16.91 -11.08
N LEU A 107 16.40 -16.66 -9.78
CA LEU A 107 15.60 -17.53 -8.92
C LEU A 107 14.22 -17.83 -9.53
N LEU A 108 13.46 -16.78 -9.85
CA LEU A 108 12.13 -16.92 -10.48
C LEU A 108 12.21 -17.72 -11.79
N LYS A 109 13.20 -17.45 -12.65
CA LYS A 109 13.36 -18.15 -13.94
C LYS A 109 13.59 -19.65 -13.73
N HIS A 110 14.46 -20.01 -12.78
CA HIS A 110 14.74 -21.43 -12.50
C HIS A 110 13.52 -22.14 -11.92
N LEU A 111 12.84 -21.52 -10.96
CA LEU A 111 11.60 -22.07 -10.40
C LEU A 111 10.49 -22.20 -11.46
N ALA A 112 10.35 -21.21 -12.34
CA ALA A 112 9.36 -21.22 -13.41
C ALA A 112 9.65 -22.27 -14.49
N SER A 113 10.92 -22.60 -14.76
CA SER A 113 11.30 -23.65 -15.74
C SER A 113 10.79 -25.05 -15.39
N ARG A 114 10.39 -25.26 -14.13
CA ARG A 114 9.83 -26.49 -13.58
C ARG A 114 8.35 -26.34 -13.25
N ALA A 115 7.77 -25.16 -13.39
CA ALA A 115 6.39 -24.90 -13.04
C ALA A 115 5.45 -25.25 -14.20
N CYS A 116 4.23 -25.69 -13.89
CA CYS A 116 3.16 -25.84 -14.87
C CYS A 116 2.59 -24.50 -15.33
N VAL A 117 2.48 -23.57 -14.37
CA VAL A 117 1.95 -22.21 -14.54
C VAL A 117 2.48 -21.37 -13.39
N VAL A 118 2.74 -20.10 -13.68
CA VAL A 118 3.09 -19.10 -12.67
C VAL A 118 1.89 -18.18 -12.46
N VAL A 119 1.50 -17.98 -11.21
CA VAL A 119 0.52 -16.99 -10.78
C VAL A 119 1.26 -15.92 -9.99
N SER A 120 0.93 -14.65 -10.17
CA SER A 120 1.49 -13.54 -9.41
C SER A 120 0.44 -12.46 -9.13
N ASP A 121 0.85 -11.38 -8.47
CA ASP A 121 -0.03 -10.30 -8.04
C ASP A 121 -0.08 -9.19 -9.10
N ASP A 122 -1.27 -8.70 -9.44
CA ASP A 122 -1.45 -7.52 -10.31
C ASP A 122 -1.51 -6.26 -9.43
N PHE A 123 -0.38 -5.57 -9.26
CA PHE A 123 -0.29 -4.34 -8.46
C PHE A 123 0.14 -3.16 -9.37
N PRO A 124 -0.55 -2.01 -9.36
CA PRO A 124 -0.49 -1.07 -10.48
C PRO A 124 0.63 -0.02 -10.41
N CYS A 125 1.40 0.06 -9.32
CA CYS A 125 2.37 1.13 -9.13
C CYS A 125 3.75 0.63 -8.66
N PHE A 126 4.66 1.58 -8.47
CA PHE A 126 6.06 1.34 -8.11
C PHE A 126 6.81 0.54 -9.21
N PHE A 127 7.83 -0.24 -8.85
CA PHE A 127 8.58 -1.04 -9.84
C PHE A 127 7.91 -2.39 -10.18
N LEU A 128 6.84 -2.78 -9.48
CA LEU A 128 6.23 -4.11 -9.61
C LEU A 128 5.66 -4.39 -11.01
N PRO A 129 4.89 -3.50 -11.67
CA PRO A 129 4.43 -3.73 -13.05
C PRO A 129 5.58 -4.03 -14.00
N ARG A 130 6.64 -3.21 -13.96
CA ARG A 130 7.84 -3.36 -14.81
C ARG A 130 8.58 -4.67 -14.53
N MET A 131 8.67 -5.07 -13.25
CA MET A 131 9.30 -6.34 -12.85
C MET A 131 8.53 -7.54 -13.40
N VAL A 132 7.20 -7.48 -13.33
CA VAL A 132 6.31 -8.54 -13.79
C VAL A 132 6.28 -8.65 -15.32
N GLU A 133 6.26 -7.52 -16.03
CA GLU A 133 6.42 -7.48 -17.49
C GLU A 133 7.77 -8.02 -17.95
N ALA A 134 8.86 -7.66 -17.25
CA ALA A 134 10.19 -8.18 -17.55
C ALA A 134 10.29 -9.70 -17.31
N ALA A 135 9.59 -10.24 -16.30
CA ALA A 135 9.46 -11.67 -16.10
C ALA A 135 8.67 -12.32 -17.24
N ALA A 136 7.52 -11.77 -17.62
CA ALA A 136 6.66 -12.30 -18.68
C ALA A 136 7.39 -12.51 -20.01
N ARG A 137 8.30 -11.61 -20.38
CA ARG A 137 9.13 -11.71 -21.60
C ARG A 137 10.21 -12.80 -21.54
N ARG A 138 10.52 -13.34 -20.36
CA ARG A 138 11.64 -14.28 -20.12
C ARG A 138 11.21 -15.68 -19.73
N LEU A 139 9.99 -15.84 -19.22
CA LEU A 139 9.45 -17.14 -18.84
C LEU A 139 8.89 -17.86 -20.07
N GLN A 140 9.11 -19.17 -20.15
CA GLN A 140 8.61 -20.07 -21.20
C GLN A 140 7.38 -20.87 -20.72
N VAL A 141 6.64 -20.30 -19.78
CA VAL A 141 5.47 -20.91 -19.14
C VAL A 141 4.44 -19.81 -18.91
N LYS A 142 3.15 -20.15 -18.98
CA LYS A 142 2.06 -19.21 -18.71
C LYS A 142 2.30 -18.46 -17.39
N LEU A 143 2.23 -17.13 -17.47
CA LEU A 143 2.23 -16.24 -16.34
C LEU A 143 0.89 -15.49 -16.28
N GLU A 144 0.12 -15.75 -15.22
CA GLU A 144 -1.09 -15.02 -14.88
C GLU A 144 -0.80 -14.06 -13.72
N VAL A 145 -1.32 -12.84 -13.81
CA VAL A 145 -1.40 -11.92 -12.67
C VAL A 145 -2.86 -11.78 -12.24
N VAL A 146 -3.07 -11.61 -10.94
CA VAL A 146 -4.40 -11.58 -10.35
C VAL A 146 -4.58 -10.33 -9.51
N ASP A 147 -5.68 -9.61 -9.70
CA ASP A 147 -6.03 -8.43 -8.92
C ASP A 147 -6.71 -8.80 -7.59
N SER A 148 -5.99 -8.60 -6.49
CA SER A 148 -6.49 -8.72 -5.12
C SER A 148 -6.36 -7.44 -4.31
N ASN A 149 -6.35 -6.27 -4.96
CA ASN A 149 -6.07 -4.97 -4.34
C ASN A 149 -7.25 -4.40 -3.53
N GLY A 150 -8.46 -4.48 -4.08
CA GLY A 150 -9.66 -3.81 -3.57
C GLY A 150 -10.95 -4.53 -3.97
N LEU A 151 -12.06 -4.04 -3.43
CA LEU A 151 -13.39 -4.61 -3.64
C LEU A 151 -13.82 -4.44 -5.09
N LEU A 152 -13.56 -3.29 -5.71
CA LEU A 152 -13.73 -3.12 -7.15
C LEU A 152 -12.49 -3.65 -7.90
N PRO A 153 -12.65 -4.52 -8.91
CA PRO A 153 -11.54 -4.87 -9.80
C PRO A 153 -10.97 -3.61 -10.48
N MET A 154 -9.64 -3.43 -10.47
CA MET A 154 -8.98 -2.24 -11.04
C MET A 154 -9.34 -2.01 -12.51
N ARG A 155 -9.53 -3.11 -13.24
CA ARG A 155 -9.89 -3.15 -14.67
C ARG A 155 -11.36 -2.82 -14.96
N PHE A 156 -12.20 -2.71 -13.94
CA PHE A 156 -13.64 -2.51 -14.13
C PHE A 156 -13.97 -1.07 -14.56
N ALA A 157 -13.26 -0.08 -14.02
CA ALA A 157 -13.40 1.30 -14.48
C ALA A 157 -12.64 1.49 -15.80
N GLU A 158 -13.30 2.00 -16.83
CA GLU A 158 -12.72 2.22 -18.17
C GLU A 158 -12.05 3.61 -18.34
N LYS A 159 -12.07 4.44 -17.29
CA LYS A 159 -11.52 5.79 -17.32
C LYS A 159 -10.98 6.24 -15.97
N VAL A 160 -10.20 7.32 -15.99
CA VAL A 160 -9.81 8.08 -14.79
C VAL A 160 -10.98 8.93 -14.32
N PHE A 161 -11.16 9.03 -12.99
CA PHE A 161 -12.12 9.94 -12.38
C PHE A 161 -11.43 11.20 -11.86
N ALA A 162 -11.95 12.38 -12.26
CA ALA A 162 -11.39 13.65 -11.83
C ALA A 162 -11.74 14.01 -10.38
N ARG A 163 -12.80 13.42 -9.80
CA ARG A 163 -13.30 13.73 -8.45
C ARG A 163 -13.77 12.47 -7.75
N ALA A 164 -13.55 12.40 -6.43
CA ALA A 164 -14.05 11.31 -5.60
C ALA A 164 -15.59 11.17 -5.67
N PHE A 165 -16.32 12.28 -5.82
CA PHE A 165 -17.77 12.26 -6.00
C PHE A 165 -18.20 11.41 -7.22
N ASP A 166 -17.54 11.58 -8.37
CA ASP A 166 -17.88 10.87 -9.59
C ASP A 166 -17.52 9.38 -9.48
N PHE A 167 -16.36 9.08 -8.89
CA PHE A 167 -15.94 7.70 -8.63
C PHE A 167 -16.87 7.00 -7.65
N ARG A 168 -17.28 7.68 -6.58
CA ARG A 168 -18.24 7.15 -5.61
C ARG A 168 -19.58 6.82 -6.27
N ARG A 169 -20.09 7.72 -7.11
CA ARG A 169 -21.34 7.47 -7.85
C ARG A 169 -21.20 6.25 -8.77
N PHE A 170 -20.03 6.03 -9.35
CA PHE A 170 -19.72 4.85 -10.15
C PHE A 170 -19.67 3.56 -9.29
N LEU A 171 -18.96 3.60 -8.15
CA LEU A 171 -18.92 2.51 -7.17
C LEU A 171 -20.32 2.11 -6.74
N GLN A 172 -21.16 3.08 -6.34
CA GLN A 172 -22.52 2.83 -5.87
C GLN A 172 -23.42 2.14 -6.91
N LYS A 173 -23.10 2.25 -8.21
CA LYS A 173 -23.85 1.59 -9.29
C LYS A 173 -23.38 0.16 -9.57
N SER A 174 -22.14 -0.17 -9.23
CA SER A 174 -21.46 -1.36 -9.75
C SER A 174 -20.95 -2.33 -8.69
N LEU A 175 -20.61 -1.80 -7.50
CA LEU A 175 -19.87 -2.52 -6.47
C LEU A 175 -20.61 -3.76 -5.95
N LEU A 176 -21.95 -3.71 -5.85
CA LEU A 176 -22.77 -4.81 -5.33
C LEU A 176 -22.48 -6.16 -5.99
N SER A 177 -22.32 -6.17 -7.32
CA SER A 177 -22.02 -7.40 -8.06
C SER A 177 -20.66 -8.00 -7.66
N HIS A 178 -19.69 -7.16 -7.33
CA HIS A 178 -18.35 -7.57 -6.91
C HIS A 178 -18.29 -7.97 -5.43
N LEU A 179 -19.17 -7.43 -4.57
CA LEU A 179 -19.32 -7.89 -3.19
C LEU A 179 -19.88 -9.32 -3.10
N ALA A 180 -20.57 -9.80 -4.14
CA ALA A 180 -20.98 -11.20 -4.26
C ALA A 180 -19.84 -12.13 -4.73
N GLU A 181 -18.66 -11.57 -5.01
CA GLU A 181 -17.50 -12.25 -5.59
C GLU A 181 -16.23 -11.94 -4.78
N MET A 182 -16.31 -12.11 -3.46
CA MET A 182 -15.20 -11.94 -2.53
C MET A 182 -14.21 -13.12 -2.60
N PRO A 183 -12.91 -12.91 -2.28
CA PRO A 183 -11.98 -14.01 -2.16
C PRO A 183 -12.35 -14.87 -0.94
N LEU A 184 -11.97 -16.15 -0.99
CA LEU A 184 -12.12 -17.03 0.17
C LEU A 184 -11.34 -16.47 1.38
N SER A 185 -11.93 -16.59 2.57
CA SER A 185 -11.27 -16.17 3.82
C SER A 185 -9.98 -16.95 4.05
N ASP A 186 -9.95 -18.24 3.77
CA ASP A 186 -8.75 -19.08 3.70
C ASP A 186 -8.82 -19.97 2.44
N PRO A 187 -8.14 -19.60 1.33
CA PRO A 187 -8.11 -20.39 0.10
C PRO A 187 -7.50 -21.79 0.25
N LEU A 188 -6.74 -22.04 1.32
CA LEU A 188 -6.17 -23.35 1.64
C LEU A 188 -7.04 -24.14 2.63
N SER A 189 -8.15 -23.58 3.09
CA SER A 189 -9.07 -24.32 3.96
C SER A 189 -9.73 -25.46 3.18
N ARG A 190 -9.68 -26.68 3.74
CA ARG A 190 -10.31 -27.89 3.19
C ARG A 190 -9.77 -28.31 1.81
N VAL A 191 -8.59 -27.83 1.42
CA VAL A 191 -7.90 -28.28 0.20
C VAL A 191 -6.86 -29.32 0.57
N LYS A 192 -6.85 -30.45 -0.15
CA LYS A 192 -5.77 -31.43 -0.11
C LYS A 192 -5.00 -31.35 -1.43
N LEU A 193 -3.74 -30.96 -1.39
CA LEU A 193 -2.85 -30.90 -2.54
C LEU A 193 -1.75 -31.95 -2.40
N PRO A 194 -1.19 -32.46 -3.51
CA PRO A 194 0.04 -33.23 -3.45
C PRO A 194 1.16 -32.39 -2.81
N THR A 195 1.92 -32.98 -1.89
CA THR A 195 3.05 -32.29 -1.25
C THR A 195 4.32 -32.43 -2.08
N LEU A 196 5.00 -31.32 -2.35
CA LEU A 196 6.37 -31.34 -2.86
C LEU A 196 7.34 -31.40 -1.69
N ARG A 197 8.07 -32.52 -1.55
CA ARG A 197 9.01 -32.71 -0.43
C ARG A 197 10.18 -31.73 -0.51
N GLU A 198 10.82 -31.65 -1.67
CA GLU A 198 12.02 -30.83 -1.88
C GLU A 198 11.99 -30.14 -3.24
N LEU A 199 12.63 -28.98 -3.31
CA LEU A 199 12.95 -28.31 -4.57
C LEU A 199 14.29 -28.83 -5.10
N PRO A 200 14.60 -28.64 -6.40
CA PRO A 200 15.89 -29.05 -6.96
C PRO A 200 17.07 -28.54 -6.11
N GLN A 201 18.03 -29.42 -5.81
CA GLN A 201 19.19 -29.09 -4.97
C GLN A 201 19.98 -27.88 -5.49
N SER A 202 20.01 -27.68 -6.82
CA SER A 202 20.64 -26.51 -7.44
C SER A 202 19.99 -25.18 -7.03
N VAL A 203 18.67 -25.17 -6.85
CA VAL A 203 17.92 -24.01 -6.37
C VAL A 203 18.17 -23.81 -4.88
N ALA A 204 18.03 -24.85 -4.07
CA ALA A 204 18.21 -24.78 -2.62
C ALA A 204 19.64 -24.37 -2.21
N LYS A 205 20.67 -24.80 -2.96
CA LYS A 205 22.06 -24.43 -2.70
C LYS A 205 22.37 -22.99 -3.10
N ARG A 206 21.81 -22.52 -4.23
CA ARG A 206 22.10 -21.17 -4.75
C ARG A 206 21.27 -20.08 -4.09
N TRP A 207 20.02 -20.39 -3.74
CA TRP A 207 19.07 -19.43 -3.17
C TRP A 207 18.41 -20.05 -1.94
N PRO A 208 19.14 -20.29 -0.84
CA PRO A 208 18.59 -20.99 0.32
C PRO A 208 17.31 -20.30 0.83
N SER A 209 16.26 -21.10 1.06
CA SER A 209 15.04 -20.61 1.69
C SER A 209 15.29 -20.40 3.18
N SER A 210 14.74 -19.33 3.74
CA SER A 210 14.74 -19.06 5.17
C SER A 210 13.57 -19.77 5.87
N SER A 211 13.87 -20.50 6.93
CA SER A 211 12.92 -21.05 7.89
C SER A 211 12.32 -19.94 8.77
N PRO A 212 11.21 -20.21 9.51
CA PRO A 212 10.67 -19.25 10.47
C PRO A 212 11.70 -18.73 11.48
N ALA A 213 12.59 -19.58 11.98
CA ALA A 213 13.62 -19.18 12.93
C ALA A 213 14.68 -18.27 12.28
N GLU A 214 15.12 -18.59 11.06
CA GLU A 214 16.08 -17.77 10.31
C GLU A 214 15.50 -16.40 9.94
N LEU A 215 14.21 -16.32 9.62
CA LEU A 215 13.53 -15.04 9.39
C LEU A 215 13.55 -14.16 10.65
N LEU A 216 13.31 -14.73 11.83
CA LEU A 216 13.40 -13.98 13.09
C LEU A 216 14.82 -13.51 13.38
N VAL A 217 15.83 -14.36 13.13
CA VAL A 217 17.25 -13.98 13.26
C VAL A 217 17.62 -12.87 12.27
N ALA A 218 17.19 -12.96 11.01
CA ALA A 218 17.45 -11.95 9.99
C ALA A 218 16.79 -10.61 10.34
N ARG A 219 15.56 -10.64 10.90
CA ARG A 219 14.86 -9.49 11.44
C ARG A 219 15.66 -8.80 12.55
N ASP A 220 16.29 -9.57 13.43
CA ASP A 220 17.13 -9.05 14.51
C ASP A 220 18.55 -8.64 14.04
N ARG A 221 18.98 -9.10 12.86
CA ARG A 221 20.28 -8.78 12.23
C ARG A 221 20.11 -7.97 10.94
N ILE A 222 19.16 -7.04 10.93
CA ILE A 222 18.81 -6.25 9.75
C ILE A 222 19.98 -5.47 9.14
N GLN A 223 20.94 -5.08 9.99
CA GLN A 223 22.20 -4.40 9.63
C GLN A 223 23.13 -5.21 8.72
N SER A 224 22.83 -6.50 8.49
CA SER A 224 23.62 -7.34 7.58
C SER A 224 23.22 -7.20 6.10
N PHE A 225 22.07 -6.59 5.81
CA PHE A 225 21.61 -6.38 4.44
C PHE A 225 22.18 -5.06 3.86
N PRO A 226 22.53 -4.98 2.57
CA PRO A 226 23.04 -3.77 1.95
C PRO A 226 21.91 -2.78 1.62
N ILE A 227 21.34 -2.16 2.65
CA ILE A 227 20.16 -1.28 2.57
C ILE A 227 20.41 0.01 3.35
N ASP A 228 19.49 0.99 3.28
CA ASP A 228 19.62 2.24 4.03
C ASP A 228 19.39 2.01 5.54
N HIS A 229 20.48 2.04 6.32
CA HIS A 229 20.46 1.91 7.77
C HIS A 229 20.16 3.23 8.51
N THR A 230 20.02 4.36 7.80
CA THR A 230 19.66 5.65 8.42
C THR A 230 18.18 5.74 8.76
N VAL A 231 17.33 4.94 8.10
CA VAL A 231 15.88 4.87 8.37
C VAL A 231 15.59 3.68 9.29
N VAL A 232 15.65 3.95 10.58
CA VAL A 232 15.50 2.93 11.62
C VAL A 232 14.08 2.35 11.69
N PRO A 233 13.93 1.09 12.14
CA PRO A 233 12.64 0.48 12.39
C PRO A 233 11.78 1.24 13.39
N THR A 234 10.47 1.03 13.34
CA THR A 234 9.50 1.61 14.27
C THR A 234 8.93 0.54 15.18
N GLU A 235 8.09 0.93 16.14
CA GLU A 235 7.36 0.00 17.00
C GLU A 235 6.29 -0.81 16.25
N VAL A 236 5.89 -0.37 15.06
CA VAL A 236 4.86 -1.06 14.26
C VAL A 236 5.44 -2.34 13.70
N ARG A 237 4.96 -3.48 14.20
CA ARG A 237 5.34 -4.81 13.70
C ARG A 237 4.61 -5.13 12.39
N GLY A 238 5.30 -5.78 11.47
CA GLY A 238 4.72 -6.33 10.26
C GLY A 238 3.96 -7.64 10.48
N GLY A 239 3.36 -8.13 9.40
CA GLY A 239 2.65 -9.41 9.34
C GLY A 239 1.15 -9.37 9.55
N SER A 240 0.49 -10.45 9.10
CA SER A 240 -0.97 -10.63 9.15
C SER A 240 -1.50 -10.75 10.57
N GLN A 241 -0.71 -11.24 11.52
CA GLN A 241 -1.09 -11.32 12.94
C GLN A 241 -1.21 -9.92 13.54
N ALA A 242 -0.19 -9.08 13.34
CA ALA A 242 -0.20 -7.68 13.77
C ALA A 242 -1.32 -6.88 13.07
N ALA A 243 -1.54 -7.13 11.78
CA ALA A 243 -2.61 -6.50 11.02
C ALA A 243 -4.01 -6.85 11.55
N THR A 244 -4.24 -8.13 11.89
CA THR A 244 -5.51 -8.60 12.45
C THR A 244 -5.76 -8.00 13.83
N LYS A 245 -4.72 -7.93 14.68
CA LYS A 245 -4.81 -7.26 15.99
C LYS A 245 -5.16 -5.77 15.84
N ALA A 246 -4.54 -5.07 14.87
CA ALA A 246 -4.84 -3.66 14.61
C ALA A 246 -6.28 -3.46 14.10
N LEU A 247 -6.77 -4.36 13.25
CA LEU A 247 -8.16 -4.35 12.77
C LEU A 247 -9.15 -4.57 13.92
N ASP A 248 -8.90 -5.56 14.78
CA ASP A 248 -9.77 -5.88 15.91
C ASP A 248 -9.82 -4.72 16.92
N ASP A 249 -8.66 -4.12 17.24
CA ASP A 249 -8.58 -2.94 18.10
C ASP A 249 -9.37 -1.76 17.51
N PHE A 250 -9.21 -1.50 16.21
CA PHE A 250 -9.94 -0.45 15.53
C PHE A 250 -11.46 -0.66 15.62
N LEU A 251 -11.93 -1.84 15.23
CA LEU A 251 -13.36 -2.16 15.19
C LEU A 251 -14.01 -2.13 16.58
N ARG A 252 -13.30 -2.61 17.62
CA ARG A 252 -13.84 -2.70 18.98
C ARG A 252 -13.79 -1.39 19.76
N HIS A 253 -12.74 -0.58 19.54
CA HIS A 253 -12.43 0.52 20.46
C HIS A 253 -12.37 1.90 19.80
N LYS A 254 -12.21 1.99 18.47
CA LYS A 254 -11.93 3.27 17.79
C LYS A 254 -12.98 3.65 16.75
N LEU A 255 -13.62 2.67 16.11
CA LEU A 255 -14.57 2.90 15.02
C LEU A 255 -15.68 3.87 15.42
N SER A 256 -16.28 3.70 16.60
CA SER A 256 -17.36 4.58 17.11
C SER A 256 -16.98 6.07 17.18
N HIS A 257 -15.69 6.37 17.28
CA HIS A 257 -15.14 7.73 17.35
C HIS A 257 -14.51 8.18 16.02
N TYR A 258 -14.50 7.33 15.00
CA TYR A 258 -13.79 7.60 13.75
C TYR A 258 -14.32 8.84 13.02
N GLU A 259 -15.64 8.96 12.83
CA GLU A 259 -16.23 10.08 12.08
C GLU A 259 -15.85 11.44 12.70
N SER A 260 -16.03 11.59 14.02
CA SER A 260 -15.81 12.84 14.73
C SER A 260 -14.34 13.10 15.04
N GLY A 261 -13.53 12.06 15.22
CA GLY A 261 -12.16 12.15 15.70
C GLY A 261 -11.07 11.98 14.64
N ARG A 262 -11.34 11.42 13.45
CA ARG A 262 -10.30 11.12 12.43
C ARG A 262 -9.46 12.31 11.94
N ASN A 263 -9.94 13.53 12.15
CA ASN A 263 -9.22 14.74 11.80
C ASN A 263 -8.38 15.31 12.96
N GLN A 264 -8.53 14.79 14.18
CA GLN A 264 -7.86 15.29 15.39
C GLN A 264 -6.51 14.58 15.58
N PRO A 265 -5.35 15.25 15.36
CA PRO A 265 -4.04 14.60 15.45
C PRO A 265 -3.69 14.05 16.84
N GLU A 266 -4.29 14.60 17.89
CA GLU A 266 -4.12 14.15 19.28
C GLU A 266 -5.07 13.02 19.67
N GLN A 267 -5.92 12.54 18.75
CA GLN A 267 -6.80 11.39 18.97
C GLN A 267 -6.35 10.20 18.11
N GLU A 268 -5.90 9.12 18.74
CA GLU A 268 -5.49 7.88 18.06
C GLU A 268 -6.69 6.99 17.70
N VAL A 269 -7.68 7.55 16.99
CA VAL A 269 -8.93 6.86 16.62
C VAL A 269 -8.96 6.35 15.17
N THR A 270 -7.88 6.57 14.40
CA THR A 270 -7.77 5.99 13.05
C THR A 270 -7.39 4.51 13.12
N SER A 271 -7.64 3.75 12.03
CA SER A 271 -7.46 2.29 12.05
C SER A 271 -6.01 1.83 12.16
N GLY A 272 -5.03 2.69 11.81
CA GLY A 272 -3.62 2.29 11.74
C GLY A 272 -3.34 1.19 10.70
N LEU A 273 -4.28 0.92 9.78
CA LEU A 273 -4.18 -0.21 8.85
C LEU A 273 -3.39 0.08 7.58
N SER A 274 -3.00 1.33 7.31
CA SER A 274 -2.35 1.68 6.04
C SER A 274 -1.02 0.96 5.78
N PRO A 275 -0.12 0.70 6.77
CA PRO A 275 1.08 -0.12 6.56
C PRO A 275 0.74 -1.55 6.11
N TYR A 276 -0.24 -2.16 6.76
CA TYR A 276 -0.63 -3.55 6.51
C TYR A 276 -1.38 -3.70 5.18
N LEU A 277 -2.22 -2.72 4.83
CA LEU A 277 -2.89 -2.66 3.53
C LEU A 277 -1.89 -2.41 2.39
N HIS A 278 -0.82 -1.66 2.65
CA HIS A 278 0.24 -1.39 1.67
C HIS A 278 1.06 -2.65 1.35
N PHE A 279 1.60 -3.31 2.37
CA PHE A 279 2.40 -4.53 2.20
C PHE A 279 1.56 -5.80 1.99
N GLY A 280 0.23 -5.65 2.00
CA GLY A 280 -0.70 -6.74 1.73
C GLY A 280 -0.81 -7.77 2.85
N HIS A 281 -0.45 -7.42 4.08
CA HIS A 281 -0.61 -8.23 5.29
C HIS A 281 -2.08 -8.37 5.71
N VAL A 282 -2.96 -7.45 5.28
CA VAL A 282 -4.42 -7.53 5.41
C VAL A 282 -5.08 -7.10 4.10
N SER A 283 -6.20 -7.73 3.74
CA SER A 283 -6.98 -7.39 2.54
C SER A 283 -8.02 -6.32 2.84
N ALA A 284 -8.29 -5.41 1.90
CA ALA A 284 -9.48 -4.55 1.98
C ALA A 284 -10.78 -5.38 2.08
N HIS A 285 -10.79 -6.57 1.48
CA HIS A 285 -11.88 -7.54 1.58
C HIS A 285 -12.07 -8.05 3.02
N GLN A 286 -10.99 -8.32 3.74
CA GLN A 286 -11.02 -8.78 5.13
C GLN A 286 -11.53 -7.68 6.05
N VAL A 287 -11.06 -6.45 5.85
CA VAL A 287 -11.53 -5.27 6.61
C VAL A 287 -13.01 -5.04 6.37
N PHE A 288 -13.45 -5.06 5.11
CA PHE A 288 -14.86 -4.92 4.75
C PHE A 288 -15.72 -6.01 5.39
N ASP A 289 -15.34 -7.28 5.23
CA ASP A 289 -16.08 -8.42 5.77
C ASP A 289 -16.17 -8.39 7.31
N ALA A 290 -15.11 -7.98 8.01
CA ALA A 290 -15.13 -7.79 9.46
C ALA A 290 -16.06 -6.65 9.89
N LEU A 291 -16.02 -5.51 9.18
CA LEU A 291 -16.91 -4.39 9.44
C LEU A 291 -18.38 -4.72 9.13
N SER A 292 -18.64 -5.40 8.02
CA SER A 292 -19.98 -5.86 7.66
C SER A 292 -20.55 -6.78 8.73
N ARG A 293 -19.76 -7.70 9.30
CA ARG A 293 -20.21 -8.52 10.43
C ARG A 293 -20.53 -7.69 11.67
N LEU A 294 -19.70 -6.69 12.00
CA LEU A 294 -19.92 -5.82 13.16
C LEU A 294 -21.23 -5.02 13.04
N GLU A 295 -21.53 -4.54 11.84
CA GLU A 295 -22.72 -3.75 11.52
C GLU A 295 -23.96 -4.61 11.18
N ASP A 296 -23.86 -5.94 11.31
CA ASP A 296 -24.87 -6.91 10.87
C ASP A 296 -25.32 -6.64 9.42
N TRP A 297 -24.38 -6.22 8.57
CA TRP A 297 -24.67 -5.67 7.26
C TRP A 297 -24.84 -6.77 6.22
N THR A 298 -25.87 -6.60 5.38
CA THR A 298 -26.09 -7.39 4.17
C THR A 298 -26.35 -6.45 2.99
N PRO A 299 -26.18 -6.90 1.73
CA PRO A 299 -26.50 -6.08 0.56
C PRO A 299 -27.92 -5.49 0.55
N GLY A 300 -28.88 -6.13 1.22
CA GLY A 300 -30.25 -5.63 1.37
C GLY A 300 -30.39 -4.38 2.23
N LYS A 301 -29.37 -4.01 3.03
CA LYS A 301 -29.35 -2.78 3.82
C LYS A 301 -29.00 -1.52 3.01
N ILE A 302 -28.61 -1.66 1.73
CA ILE A 302 -28.32 -0.49 0.88
C ILE A 302 -29.54 0.40 0.74
N GLN A 303 -29.34 1.70 0.93
CA GLN A 303 -30.40 2.71 0.88
C GLN A 303 -30.15 3.71 -0.24
N GLY A 304 -31.26 4.26 -0.75
CA GLY A 304 -31.21 5.38 -1.69
C GLY A 304 -30.67 5.03 -3.08
N LYS A 305 -30.62 6.07 -3.92
CA LYS A 305 -30.09 5.97 -5.29
C LYS A 305 -28.58 6.22 -5.30
N PRO A 306 -27.83 5.74 -6.31
CA PRO A 306 -26.43 6.09 -6.51
C PRO A 306 -26.24 7.58 -6.83
N THR A 307 -26.11 8.41 -5.79
CA THR A 307 -25.98 9.88 -5.90
C THR A 307 -24.54 10.36 -5.94
N GLY A 308 -23.59 9.56 -5.44
CA GLY A 308 -22.21 10.01 -5.18
C GLY A 308 -22.03 10.66 -3.81
N SER A 309 -23.06 10.65 -2.95
CA SER A 309 -22.96 11.02 -1.53
C SER A 309 -22.05 10.05 -0.77
N SER A 310 -21.19 10.56 0.10
CA SER A 310 -20.35 9.75 1.01
C SER A 310 -21.12 9.16 2.19
N GLN A 311 -22.41 9.49 2.31
CA GLN A 311 -23.28 9.04 3.40
C GLN A 311 -24.67 8.63 2.87
N GLY A 312 -25.35 7.76 3.60
CA GLY A 312 -26.71 7.29 3.41
C GLY A 312 -26.88 6.16 2.37
N TRP A 313 -25.79 5.63 1.79
CA TRP A 313 -25.89 4.58 0.77
C TRP A 313 -25.72 3.18 1.35
N TRP A 314 -24.80 3.00 2.29
CA TRP A 314 -24.50 1.68 2.84
C TRP A 314 -25.58 1.22 3.82
N GLY A 315 -26.22 2.16 4.52
CA GLY A 315 -27.19 1.83 5.57
C GLY A 315 -26.51 1.21 6.81
N THR A 316 -25.29 1.65 7.11
CA THR A 316 -24.53 1.33 8.33
C THR A 316 -24.48 2.55 9.27
N SER A 317 -23.81 2.42 10.41
CA SER A 317 -23.52 3.57 11.28
C SER A 317 -22.76 4.69 10.55
N PRO A 318 -22.93 5.98 10.93
CA PRO A 318 -22.19 7.10 10.33
C PRO A 318 -20.67 6.92 10.37
N ALA A 319 -20.16 6.33 11.46
CA ALA A 319 -18.74 6.04 11.60
C ALA A 319 -18.26 4.94 10.64
N ALA A 320 -19.04 3.88 10.45
CA ALA A 320 -18.76 2.86 9.45
C ALA A 320 -18.82 3.42 8.03
N GLU A 321 -19.81 4.26 7.68
CA GLU A 321 -19.89 4.88 6.36
C GLU A 321 -18.71 5.83 6.11
N SER A 322 -18.33 6.64 7.11
CA SER A 322 -17.16 7.50 7.03
C SER A 322 -15.88 6.69 6.81
N TYR A 323 -15.75 5.51 7.41
CA TYR A 323 -14.59 4.65 7.21
C TYR A 323 -14.62 3.91 5.87
N LEU A 324 -15.78 3.43 5.43
CA LEU A 324 -15.97 2.78 4.13
C LEU A 324 -15.64 3.73 2.98
N ASP A 325 -15.94 5.03 3.10
CA ASP A 325 -15.56 6.01 2.09
C ASP A 325 -14.03 6.12 1.91
N GLU A 326 -13.27 5.99 2.99
CA GLU A 326 -11.80 6.02 2.94
C GLU A 326 -11.23 4.67 2.46
N LEU A 327 -11.74 3.56 3.01
CA LEU A 327 -11.28 2.22 2.70
C LEU A 327 -11.55 1.83 1.23
N ILE A 328 -12.66 2.31 0.66
CA ILE A 328 -13.12 1.93 -0.68
C ILE A 328 -12.99 3.12 -1.63
N THR A 329 -13.74 4.22 -1.43
CA THR A 329 -13.76 5.32 -2.41
C THR A 329 -12.39 5.97 -2.60
N TRP A 330 -11.80 6.52 -1.53
CA TRP A 330 -10.54 7.26 -1.66
C TRP A 330 -9.37 6.35 -1.98
N ARG A 331 -9.32 5.19 -1.33
CA ARG A 331 -8.31 4.18 -1.63
C ARG A 331 -8.38 3.74 -3.09
N GLU A 332 -9.52 3.22 -3.55
CA GLU A 332 -9.63 2.64 -4.88
C GLU A 332 -9.62 3.69 -6.01
N LEU A 333 -9.92 4.96 -5.70
CA LEU A 333 -9.66 6.08 -6.63
C LEU A 333 -8.16 6.20 -6.96
N GLY A 334 -7.28 5.96 -5.98
CA GLY A 334 -5.84 5.92 -6.22
C GLY A 334 -5.42 4.75 -7.09
N TYR A 335 -5.97 3.56 -6.85
CA TYR A 335 -5.73 2.39 -7.69
C TYR A 335 -6.26 2.59 -9.12
N ASN A 336 -7.42 3.24 -9.29
CA ASN A 336 -7.95 3.63 -10.59
C ASN A 336 -6.96 4.50 -11.37
N MET A 337 -6.40 5.55 -10.75
CA MET A 337 -5.42 6.42 -11.40
C MET A 337 -4.14 5.69 -11.80
N CYS A 338 -3.54 4.92 -10.89
CA CYS A 338 -2.31 4.19 -11.19
C CYS A 338 -2.53 3.09 -12.25
N TRP A 339 -3.72 2.48 -12.28
CA TRP A 339 -4.07 1.51 -13.31
C TRP A 339 -4.26 2.16 -14.69
N GLN A 340 -4.94 3.30 -14.73
CA GLN A 340 -5.34 3.97 -15.98
C GLN A 340 -4.22 4.80 -16.62
N ARG A 341 -3.24 5.25 -15.84
CA ARG A 341 -2.18 6.14 -16.31
C ARG A 341 -0.80 5.62 -15.91
N PRO A 342 0.10 5.34 -16.88
CA PRO A 342 1.47 4.94 -16.56
C PRO A 342 2.32 6.08 -15.98
N ASP A 343 1.91 7.33 -16.21
CA ASP A 343 2.58 8.55 -15.74
C ASP A 343 1.96 9.13 -14.46
N TYR A 344 1.25 8.31 -13.67
CA TYR A 344 0.51 8.73 -12.47
C TYR A 344 1.35 9.51 -11.43
N ASP A 345 2.67 9.30 -11.45
CA ASP A 345 3.68 9.89 -10.57
C ASP A 345 4.45 11.06 -11.20
N GLN A 346 4.11 11.47 -12.42
CA GLN A 346 4.71 12.61 -13.13
C GLN A 346 3.85 13.87 -12.99
N TYR A 347 4.46 15.05 -12.90
CA TYR A 347 3.75 16.33 -12.74
C TYR A 347 2.68 16.57 -13.81
N GLU A 348 2.97 16.15 -15.04
CA GLU A 348 2.10 16.25 -16.23
C GLU A 348 0.76 15.51 -16.08
N SER A 349 0.68 14.59 -15.11
CA SER A 349 -0.56 13.87 -14.82
C SER A 349 -1.52 14.65 -13.92
N LEU A 350 -1.18 15.89 -13.52
CA LEU A 350 -2.10 16.81 -12.86
C LEU A 350 -3.20 17.30 -13.81
N PRO A 351 -4.38 17.68 -13.29
CA PRO A 351 -5.39 18.36 -14.10
C PRO A 351 -4.86 19.64 -14.74
N GLU A 352 -5.26 19.94 -15.99
CA GLU A 352 -4.79 21.12 -16.73
C GLU A 352 -4.98 22.43 -15.96
N TRP A 353 -6.10 22.59 -15.24
CA TRP A 353 -6.37 23.79 -14.45
C TRP A 353 -5.33 24.00 -13.35
N ALA A 354 -4.84 22.92 -12.75
CA ALA A 354 -3.84 22.96 -11.69
C ALA A 354 -2.46 23.26 -12.27
N GLN A 355 -2.11 22.64 -13.40
CA GLN A 355 -0.86 22.95 -14.10
C GLN A 355 -0.80 24.42 -14.52
N ARG A 356 -1.88 24.96 -15.09
CA ARG A 356 -1.96 26.35 -15.52
C ARG A 356 -1.80 27.31 -14.36
N THR A 357 -2.56 27.15 -13.27
CA THR A 357 -2.47 28.08 -12.14
C THR A 357 -1.11 28.02 -11.47
N LEU A 358 -0.51 26.83 -11.35
CA LEU A 358 0.85 26.69 -10.80
C LEU A 358 1.91 27.32 -11.71
N GLN A 359 1.71 27.30 -13.03
CA GLN A 359 2.60 27.96 -14.00
C GLN A 359 2.46 29.50 -13.96
N GLU A 360 1.22 30.01 -13.86
CA GLU A 360 0.93 31.45 -13.74
C GLU A 360 1.63 32.06 -12.50
N HIS A 361 1.75 31.28 -11.43
CA HIS A 361 2.36 31.70 -10.16
C HIS A 361 3.82 31.21 -10.00
N ALA A 362 4.45 30.71 -11.06
CA ALA A 362 5.80 30.13 -10.98
C ALA A 362 6.88 31.17 -10.62
N SER A 363 6.67 32.45 -10.96
CA SER A 363 7.59 33.55 -10.68
C SER A 363 7.32 34.31 -9.37
N ASP A 364 6.29 33.91 -8.62
CA ASP A 364 5.93 34.60 -7.38
C ASP A 364 7.06 34.54 -6.35
N HIS A 365 7.22 35.56 -5.53
CA HIS A 365 8.18 35.52 -4.44
C HIS A 365 7.74 34.51 -3.37
N ARG A 366 8.66 33.63 -2.94
CA ARG A 366 8.46 32.71 -1.81
C ARG A 366 9.16 33.28 -0.58
N SER A 367 8.42 33.46 0.51
CA SER A 367 8.98 33.99 1.77
C SER A 367 10.06 33.11 2.38
N TYR A 368 9.99 31.80 2.13
CA TYR A 368 10.98 30.82 2.57
C TYR A 368 11.25 29.83 1.44
N ILE A 369 12.49 29.37 1.33
CA ILE A 369 12.89 28.27 0.46
C ILE A 369 13.77 27.34 1.29
N TYR A 370 13.37 26.07 1.39
CA TYR A 370 14.13 25.05 2.11
C TYR A 370 14.68 24.00 1.16
N SER A 371 15.90 23.54 1.45
CA SER A 371 16.44 22.34 0.83
C SER A 371 15.67 21.10 1.28
N ARG A 372 15.79 20.01 0.51
CA ARG A 372 15.22 18.72 0.87
C ARG A 372 15.75 18.22 2.21
N GLU A 373 17.03 18.45 2.51
CA GLU A 373 17.70 18.04 3.74
C GLU A 373 17.17 18.82 4.97
N GLN A 374 16.85 20.10 4.80
CA GLN A 374 16.19 20.91 5.84
C GLN A 374 14.76 20.43 6.09
N PHE A 375 14.00 20.12 5.04
CA PHE A 375 12.69 19.48 5.19
C PHE A 375 12.83 18.12 5.88
N GLU A 376 13.72 17.25 5.42
CA GLU A 376 13.95 15.91 5.98
C GLU A 376 14.25 15.96 7.48
N SER A 377 15.08 16.91 7.88
CA SER A 377 15.54 17.11 9.26
C SER A 377 14.57 17.92 10.15
N ALA A 378 13.39 18.28 9.63
CA ALA A 378 12.41 19.11 10.34
C ALA A 378 12.97 20.47 10.81
N LEU A 379 13.76 21.13 9.95
CA LEU A 379 14.42 22.41 10.21
C LEU A 379 13.76 23.57 9.45
N THR A 380 12.44 23.72 9.62
CA THR A 380 11.70 24.88 9.11
C THR A 380 11.37 25.86 10.24
N HIS A 381 10.91 27.06 9.89
CA HIS A 381 10.41 28.04 10.87
C HIS A 381 9.08 27.62 11.53
N ASP A 382 8.38 26.60 10.99
CA ASP A 382 7.03 26.23 11.39
C ASP A 382 7.05 25.00 12.31
N PRO A 383 6.74 25.16 13.62
CA PRO A 383 6.79 24.06 14.57
C PRO A 383 5.74 22.99 14.28
N LEU A 384 4.56 23.32 13.74
CA LEU A 384 3.56 22.31 13.42
C LEU A 384 4.02 21.45 12.23
N TRP A 385 4.66 22.07 11.24
CA TRP A 385 5.24 21.35 10.12
C TRP A 385 6.38 20.43 10.57
N ASN A 386 7.29 20.95 11.40
CA ASN A 386 8.41 20.19 11.95
C ASN A 386 7.94 18.99 12.79
N ALA A 387 6.87 19.15 13.59
CA ALA A 387 6.24 18.06 14.33
C ALA A 387 5.69 16.98 13.39
N ALA A 388 5.01 17.38 12.31
CA ALA A 388 4.44 16.44 11.34
C ALA A 388 5.51 15.64 10.60
N GLN A 389 6.59 16.31 10.17
CA GLN A 389 7.76 15.64 9.59
C GLN A 389 8.43 14.71 10.61
N SER A 390 8.59 15.15 11.86
CA SER A 390 9.20 14.34 12.91
C SER A 390 8.38 13.09 13.22
N GLN A 391 7.05 13.16 13.18
CA GLN A 391 6.20 11.96 13.27
C GLN A 391 6.48 10.99 12.11
N LEU A 392 6.55 11.49 10.88
CA LEU A 392 6.86 10.68 9.69
C LEU A 392 8.22 9.96 9.84
N VAL A 393 9.24 10.70 10.25
CA VAL A 393 10.59 10.17 10.44
C VAL A 393 10.63 9.18 11.61
N ARG A 394 10.05 9.49 12.77
CA ARG A 394 10.14 8.65 13.98
C ARG A 394 9.24 7.41 13.92
N GLU A 395 8.00 7.57 13.46
CA GLU A 395 6.97 6.52 13.54
C GLU A 395 6.65 5.85 12.20
N GLY A 396 7.18 6.35 11.08
CA GLY A 396 6.90 5.83 9.75
C GLY A 396 5.45 6.04 9.31
N ARG A 397 4.76 6.98 9.94
CA ARG A 397 3.41 7.43 9.60
C ARG A 397 3.29 8.92 9.87
N ILE A 398 2.34 9.56 9.20
CA ILE A 398 1.98 10.95 9.45
C ILE A 398 0.46 11.04 9.53
N HIS A 399 -0.07 11.76 10.52
CA HIS A 399 -1.51 11.91 10.66
C HIS A 399 -2.13 12.52 9.39
N ASN A 400 -3.23 11.95 8.88
CA ASN A 400 -3.75 12.28 7.55
C ASN A 400 -4.05 13.78 7.36
N TYR A 401 -4.66 14.43 8.35
CA TYR A 401 -4.92 15.88 8.28
C TYR A 401 -3.63 16.70 8.18
N LEU A 402 -2.59 16.27 8.90
CA LEU A 402 -1.29 16.93 8.89
C LEU A 402 -0.47 16.57 7.64
N ARG A 403 -0.70 15.42 7.02
CA ARG A 403 -0.12 15.05 5.71
C ARG A 403 -0.50 16.05 4.62
N MET A 404 -1.76 16.52 4.64
CA MET A 404 -2.23 17.57 3.74
C MET A 404 -1.52 18.90 3.98
N LEU A 405 -1.44 19.35 5.25
CA LEU A 405 -0.71 20.57 5.62
C LEU A 405 0.77 20.45 5.24
N TRP A 406 1.40 19.34 5.59
CA TRP A 406 2.80 19.04 5.34
C TRP A 406 3.15 19.21 3.86
N GLY A 407 2.37 18.62 2.96
CA GLY A 407 2.61 18.75 1.53
C GLY A 407 2.33 20.16 1.02
N LYS A 408 1.25 20.81 1.50
CA LYS A 408 0.91 22.18 1.09
C LYS A 408 2.02 23.18 1.47
N LYS A 409 2.69 22.96 2.60
CA LYS A 409 3.85 23.77 3.01
C LYS A 409 5.12 23.46 2.23
N ILE A 410 5.35 22.19 1.83
CA ILE A 410 6.43 21.88 0.89
C ILE A 410 6.23 22.64 -0.43
N LEU A 411 5.01 22.66 -0.98
CA LEU A 411 4.70 23.47 -2.17
C LEU A 411 5.01 24.96 -1.96
N GLU A 412 4.64 25.50 -0.79
CA GLU A 412 4.83 26.92 -0.47
C GLU A 412 6.31 27.32 -0.33
N TRP A 413 7.14 26.42 0.20
CA TRP A 413 8.54 26.72 0.57
C TRP A 413 9.58 26.01 -0.29
N THR A 414 9.21 25.69 -1.54
CA THR A 414 10.11 25.10 -2.54
C THR A 414 10.15 25.99 -3.78
N SER A 415 11.26 25.96 -4.53
CA SER A 415 11.46 26.89 -5.66
C SER A 415 10.43 26.70 -6.79
N SER A 416 9.95 25.48 -6.98
CA SER A 416 8.96 25.15 -8.01
C SER A 416 8.03 24.01 -7.59
N PRO A 417 6.83 23.92 -8.19
CA PRO A 417 5.88 22.83 -7.95
C PRO A 417 6.43 21.43 -8.32
N ARG A 418 7.32 21.36 -9.32
CA ARG A 418 7.97 20.12 -9.77
C ARG A 418 9.00 19.64 -8.74
N GLU A 419 9.80 20.55 -8.21
CA GLU A 419 10.73 20.24 -7.13
C GLU A 419 9.98 19.86 -5.85
N ALA A 420 8.90 20.58 -5.52
CA ALA A 420 8.03 20.24 -4.38
C ALA A 420 7.45 18.82 -4.51
N LEU A 421 7.02 18.43 -5.72
CA LEU A 421 6.57 17.07 -6.01
C LEU A 421 7.68 16.04 -5.74
N GLY A 422 8.89 16.31 -6.23
CA GLY A 422 10.06 15.44 -6.00
C GLY A 422 10.36 15.28 -4.51
N PHE A 423 10.36 16.37 -3.74
CA PHE A 423 10.60 16.33 -2.29
C PHE A 423 9.50 15.55 -1.56
N MET A 424 8.23 15.77 -1.91
CA MET A 424 7.12 15.04 -1.30
C MET A 424 7.19 13.53 -1.57
N ILE A 425 7.51 13.13 -2.81
CA ILE A 425 7.66 11.71 -3.17
C ILE A 425 8.83 11.09 -2.40
N GLU A 426 9.98 11.75 -2.38
CA GLU A 426 11.18 11.24 -1.72
C GLU A 426 10.94 11.04 -0.22
N LEU A 427 10.49 12.08 0.49
CA LEU A 427 10.28 12.03 1.93
C LEU A 427 9.19 11.02 2.30
N ASN A 428 8.09 10.99 1.56
CA ASN A 428 7.01 10.04 1.84
C ASN A 428 7.47 8.59 1.60
N ASN A 429 8.15 8.32 0.48
CA ASN A 429 8.52 6.95 0.12
C ASN A 429 9.73 6.43 0.90
N LYS A 430 10.61 7.31 1.39
CA LYS A 430 11.71 6.96 2.28
C LYS A 430 11.23 6.55 3.66
N TYR A 431 10.33 7.33 4.26
CA TYR A 431 9.99 7.16 5.68
C TYR A 431 8.67 6.44 5.95
N ALA A 432 7.65 6.61 5.10
CA ALA A 432 6.33 6.06 5.39
C ALA A 432 6.31 4.53 5.21
N LEU A 433 5.78 3.81 6.19
CA LEU A 433 5.45 2.40 6.04
C LEU A 433 4.36 2.18 4.99
N ASP A 434 3.49 3.18 4.76
CA ASP A 434 2.44 3.17 3.75
C ASP A 434 2.78 3.93 2.45
N GLY A 435 4.07 4.26 2.26
CA GLY A 435 4.59 4.93 1.05
C GLY A 435 4.58 4.03 -0.19
N ARG A 436 5.01 4.56 -1.35
CA ARG A 436 5.13 3.82 -2.62
C ARG A 436 3.84 3.11 -3.04
N ASN A 437 2.70 3.70 -2.68
CA ASN A 437 1.37 3.11 -2.89
C ASN A 437 0.50 4.05 -3.73
N PRO A 438 -0.51 3.55 -4.47
CA PRO A 438 -1.44 4.41 -5.21
C PRO A 438 -2.10 5.48 -4.34
N ASN A 439 -2.31 5.18 -3.06
CA ASN A 439 -2.84 6.13 -2.07
C ASN A 439 -1.85 7.25 -1.73
N SER A 440 -0.56 6.94 -1.62
CA SER A 440 0.48 7.93 -1.35
C SER A 440 0.58 8.93 -2.49
N TYR A 441 0.64 8.45 -3.74
CA TYR A 441 0.65 9.31 -4.92
C TYR A 441 -0.65 10.13 -5.04
N SER A 442 -1.80 9.53 -4.74
CA SER A 442 -3.07 10.27 -4.69
C SER A 442 -3.05 11.42 -3.69
N GLY A 443 -2.56 11.17 -2.47
CA GLY A 443 -2.42 12.20 -1.44
C GLY A 443 -1.44 13.31 -1.83
N ILE A 444 -0.26 12.94 -2.35
CA ILE A 444 0.75 13.90 -2.82
C ILE A 444 0.21 14.74 -3.99
N PHE A 445 -0.44 14.13 -4.97
CA PHE A 445 -0.97 14.88 -6.11
C PHE A 445 -2.23 15.69 -5.75
N TRP A 446 -2.98 15.29 -4.72
CA TRP A 446 -4.03 16.12 -4.15
C TRP A 446 -3.45 17.41 -3.54
N VAL A 447 -2.21 17.37 -3.02
CA VAL A 447 -1.50 18.59 -2.60
C VAL A 447 -1.45 19.60 -3.74
N LEU A 448 -1.24 19.12 -4.96
CA LEU A 448 -1.07 19.91 -6.18
C LEU A 448 -2.37 20.07 -7.01
N GLY A 449 -3.53 19.66 -6.47
CA GLY A 449 -4.84 19.92 -7.10
C GLY A 449 -5.54 18.72 -7.74
N ARG A 450 -4.94 17.52 -7.74
CA ARG A 450 -5.66 16.30 -8.18
C ARG A 450 -6.84 16.00 -7.24
N TYR A 451 -7.98 15.61 -7.82
CA TYR A 451 -9.23 15.30 -7.09
C TYR A 451 -9.87 16.46 -6.30
N ASP A 452 -9.31 17.66 -6.39
CA ASP A 452 -9.88 18.87 -5.81
C ASP A 452 -10.44 19.79 -6.91
N ARG A 453 -11.10 20.85 -6.50
CA ARG A 453 -11.52 21.96 -7.36
C ARG A 453 -10.56 23.14 -7.23
N ALA A 454 -10.68 24.09 -8.15
CA ALA A 454 -10.08 25.41 -8.00
C ALA A 454 -10.69 26.15 -6.81
N TRP A 455 -9.85 26.79 -6.00
CA TRP A 455 -10.23 27.60 -4.84
C TRP A 455 -10.03 29.09 -5.11
N GLY A 456 -10.92 29.91 -4.54
CA GLY A 456 -10.80 31.36 -4.49
C GLY A 456 -10.78 31.86 -3.03
N PRO A 457 -10.20 33.04 -2.76
CA PRO A 457 -9.45 33.89 -3.71
C PRO A 457 -8.13 33.25 -4.13
N GLU A 458 -7.61 33.64 -5.30
CA GLU A 458 -6.28 33.26 -5.76
C GLU A 458 -5.22 33.81 -4.80
N ARG A 459 -4.13 33.05 -4.59
CA ARG A 459 -3.06 33.43 -3.65
C ARG A 459 -1.70 33.33 -4.32
N PRO A 460 -0.73 34.19 -3.96
CA PRO A 460 0.63 34.02 -4.42
C PRO A 460 1.14 32.60 -4.14
N VAL A 461 1.99 32.09 -5.02
CA VAL A 461 2.56 30.72 -5.05
C VAL A 461 1.52 29.63 -5.34
N PHE A 462 0.37 29.65 -4.68
CA PHE A 462 -0.65 28.59 -4.82
C PHE A 462 -1.59 28.78 -6.01
N GLY A 463 -1.79 30.01 -6.47
CA GLY A 463 -2.87 30.36 -7.38
C GLY A 463 -4.22 29.85 -6.85
N LYS A 464 -4.83 28.93 -7.61
CA LYS A 464 -6.13 28.28 -7.30
C LYS A 464 -6.01 26.97 -6.53
N ILE A 465 -4.81 26.53 -6.17
CA ILE A 465 -4.64 25.36 -5.31
C ILE A 465 -5.20 25.67 -3.91
N ARG A 466 -5.87 24.69 -3.28
CA ARG A 466 -6.39 24.85 -1.92
C ARG A 466 -5.28 25.29 -0.97
N TYR A 467 -5.46 26.42 -0.29
CA TYR A 467 -4.49 26.87 0.70
C TYR A 467 -4.71 26.22 2.08
N MET A 468 -3.60 25.94 2.78
CA MET A 468 -3.60 25.55 4.19
C MET A 468 -2.48 26.28 4.93
N SER A 469 -2.77 26.79 6.12
CA SER A 469 -1.76 27.37 7.02
C SER A 469 -1.77 26.67 8.37
N SER A 470 -0.62 26.63 9.02
CA SER A 470 -0.48 26.01 10.33
C SER A 470 -1.30 26.73 11.39
N GLU A 471 -1.39 28.06 11.32
CA GLU A 471 -2.26 28.86 12.18
C GLU A 471 -3.74 28.45 12.05
N ASN A 472 -4.27 28.36 10.83
CA ASN A 472 -5.66 27.94 10.61
C ASN A 472 -5.89 26.47 10.97
N THR A 473 -4.90 25.61 10.78
CA THR A 473 -4.94 24.22 11.24
C THR A 473 -5.04 24.15 12.76
N ALA A 474 -4.20 24.89 13.49
CA ALA A 474 -4.18 24.92 14.95
C ALA A 474 -5.47 25.48 15.56
N ARG A 475 -6.23 26.31 14.81
CA ARG A 475 -7.58 26.75 15.21
C ARG A 475 -8.67 25.69 14.98
N LYS A 476 -8.46 24.76 14.04
CA LYS A 476 -9.46 23.74 13.64
C LYS A 476 -9.31 22.42 14.39
N VAL A 477 -8.07 22.03 14.68
CA VAL A 477 -7.74 20.76 15.31
C VAL A 477 -6.74 20.99 16.43
N ARG A 478 -6.80 20.15 17.47
CA ARG A 478 -5.88 20.26 18.61
C ARG A 478 -4.50 19.75 18.20
N VAL A 479 -3.49 20.59 18.41
CA VAL A 479 -2.10 20.32 17.97
C VAL A 479 -1.05 20.69 19.02
N LYS A 480 -1.46 21.16 20.21
CA LYS A 480 -0.51 21.63 21.22
C LYS A 480 0.31 20.47 21.77
N GLU A 481 -0.35 19.39 22.18
CA GLU A 481 0.30 18.17 22.67
C GLU A 481 1.00 17.45 21.53
N TYR A 482 0.43 17.51 20.33
CA TYR A 482 1.07 16.97 19.13
C TYR A 482 2.42 17.66 18.85
N ILE A 483 2.45 19.00 18.85
CA ILE A 483 3.68 19.77 18.67
C ILE A 483 4.65 19.44 19.79
N GLN A 484 4.21 19.42 21.05
CA GLN A 484 5.08 19.09 22.17
C GLN A 484 5.76 17.72 21.97
N ARG A 485 4.96 16.67 21.70
CA ARG A 485 5.45 15.29 21.53
C ARG A 485 6.48 15.13 20.42
N TYR A 486 6.34 15.86 19.31
CA TYR A 486 7.19 15.65 18.12
C TYR A 486 8.21 16.77 17.87
N CYS A 487 8.06 17.95 18.48
CA CYS A 487 9.07 19.02 18.45
C CYS A 487 10.04 18.99 19.61
N GLU A 488 9.74 18.29 20.72
CA GLU A 488 10.72 18.10 21.79
C GLU A 488 11.98 17.43 21.21
N LEU A 489 13.03 18.23 21.16
CA LEU A 489 14.42 17.91 20.82
C LEU A 489 15.09 17.11 21.95
N GLU A 490 14.34 16.28 22.69
CA GLU A 490 14.94 15.47 23.74
C GLU A 490 15.67 14.27 23.13
N ASN A 491 16.99 14.29 23.33
CA ASN A 491 18.00 13.24 23.13
C ASN A 491 18.61 13.03 21.73
N ARG A 492 19.08 14.13 21.11
CA ARG A 492 20.31 14.10 20.27
C ARG A 492 21.59 14.40 21.08
N LYS A 493 21.58 14.15 22.40
CA LYS A 493 22.80 14.03 23.22
C LYS A 493 23.12 12.54 23.33
N GLY A 494 24.11 12.09 22.58
CA GLY A 494 24.51 10.69 22.45
C GLY A 494 25.45 10.42 21.29
N LEU A 495 25.58 11.39 20.37
CA LEU A 495 26.68 11.48 19.41
C LEU A 495 27.53 12.71 19.75
N ASP A 496 27.97 12.80 21.01
CA ASP A 496 29.16 13.58 21.33
C ASP A 496 30.35 12.63 21.26
N VAL A 497 31.22 12.97 20.32
CA VAL A 497 32.64 12.62 20.18
C VAL A 497 33.25 12.04 21.46
N GLY A 498 33.63 10.75 21.37
CA GLY A 498 34.55 10.05 22.25
C GLY A 498 35.28 9.00 21.43
#